data_AF-A0A0F8Y060-F1
#
_entry.id   AF-A0A0F8Y060-F1
#
_cell.length_a   1.000
_cell.length_b   1.000
_cell.length_c   1.000
_cell.angle_alpha   90.00
_cell.angle_beta   90.00
_cell.angle_gamma   90.00
#
_symmetry.space_group_name_H-M   'P 1'
#
loop_
_entity.id
_entity.type
_entity.pdbx_description
1 polymer ?
#
loop_
_entity_poly.entity_id
_entity_poly.type
_entity_poly.pdbx_seq_one_letter_code
_entity_poly.pdbx_strand_id
1 'polypeptide(L)'
;YTRGVEHRITRVACSVAHMSVTPVQVPRVVCPYALLTLRGARRPGLVAGGLASAAGLTAIALLSQVFALPTWGYLGTLLSLTIGALVVGAVTMGMILGHWYLVTPRLPEQPLREITFVLLLALGFQALLLIPSLALPRDTIANSLDTPIGLNPFFWMRVGGGLAFPFALSYMAFDSSGVRAMQSATGLLYIAMALVLSGEVLAKGLLFATAVPT
;
A
#
# COMPACT_ATOMS: atom_id res chain seq x y z
N TYR A 1 16.87 13.20 -36.68
CA TYR A 1 16.64 11.97 -35.88
C TYR A 1 15.49 12.10 -34.86
N THR A 2 15.09 13.32 -34.47
CA THR A 2 14.05 13.59 -33.45
C THR A 2 12.60 13.41 -33.91
N ARG A 3 12.27 13.60 -35.20
CA ARG A 3 10.88 13.47 -35.70
C ARG A 3 10.34 12.04 -35.85
N GLY A 4 11.21 11.03 -35.84
CA GLY A 4 10.81 9.62 -36.02
C GLY A 4 10.33 8.92 -34.75
N VAL A 5 10.61 9.48 -33.58
CA VAL A 5 10.23 8.92 -32.27
C VAL A 5 8.82 9.36 -31.88
N GLU A 6 8.46 10.63 -32.11
CA GLU A 6 7.11 11.16 -31.86
C GLU A 6 6.04 10.36 -32.60
N HIS A 7 6.30 10.03 -33.87
CA HIS A 7 5.37 9.29 -34.73
C HIS A 7 5.17 7.82 -34.32
N ARG A 8 6.11 7.27 -33.54
CA ARG A 8 6.05 5.90 -33.01
C ARG A 8 5.27 5.87 -31.69
N ILE A 9 5.45 6.88 -30.84
CA ILE A 9 4.72 7.06 -29.57
C ILE A 9 3.23 7.31 -29.83
N THR A 10 2.88 8.13 -30.83
CA THR A 10 1.47 8.37 -31.19
C THR A 10 0.77 7.11 -31.71
N ARG A 11 1.49 6.24 -32.43
CA ARG A 11 0.91 4.98 -32.94
C ARG A 11 0.66 3.96 -31.84
N VAL A 12 1.55 3.84 -30.85
CA VAL A 12 1.35 2.96 -29.70
C VAL A 12 0.18 3.47 -28.84
N ALA A 13 0.07 4.79 -28.63
CA ALA A 13 -1.03 5.38 -27.88
C ALA A 13 -2.41 5.14 -28.55
N CYS A 14 -2.48 5.22 -29.88
CA CYS A 14 -3.71 4.94 -30.63
C CYS A 14 -4.07 3.45 -30.61
N SER A 15 -3.08 2.56 -30.62
CA SER A 15 -3.29 1.11 -30.57
C SER A 15 -3.82 0.63 -29.20
N VAL A 16 -3.41 1.26 -28.10
CA VAL A 16 -3.92 0.94 -26.75
C VAL A 16 -5.37 1.42 -26.57
N ALA A 17 -5.76 2.51 -27.22
CA ALA A 17 -7.14 3.02 -27.17
C ALA A 17 -8.16 2.09 -27.86
N HIS A 18 -7.71 1.24 -28.80
CA HIS A 18 -8.55 0.30 -29.53
C HIS A 18 -8.63 -1.10 -28.90
N MET A 19 -7.84 -1.40 -27.87
CA MET A 19 -7.84 -2.71 -27.22
C MET A 19 -8.94 -2.77 -26.15
N SER A 20 -10.14 -3.10 -26.63
CA SER A 20 -11.38 -3.44 -25.93
C SER A 20 -11.22 -3.83 -24.45
N VAL A 21 -11.56 -2.90 -23.56
CA VAL A 21 -11.77 -3.14 -22.13
C VAL A 21 -13.17 -3.72 -21.97
N THR A 22 -13.23 -5.00 -21.59
CA THR A 22 -14.45 -5.69 -21.16
C THR A 22 -15.04 -5.04 -19.90
N PRO A 23 -16.37 -5.12 -19.67
CA PRO A 23 -17.05 -4.34 -18.66
C PRO A 23 -16.92 -4.98 -17.28
N VAL A 24 -15.71 -4.95 -16.70
CA VAL A 24 -15.55 -5.07 -15.26
C VAL A 24 -15.60 -3.65 -14.71
N GLN A 25 -16.45 -3.42 -13.71
CA GLN A 25 -16.72 -2.14 -13.07
C GLN A 25 -15.42 -1.53 -12.48
N VAL A 26 -14.64 -0.88 -13.33
CA VAL A 26 -13.55 -0.01 -12.88
C VAL A 26 -14.22 1.20 -12.24
N PRO A 27 -13.90 1.55 -10.97
CA PRO A 27 -14.48 2.71 -10.33
C PRO A 27 -14.23 3.94 -11.20
N ARG A 28 -15.31 4.67 -11.51
CA ARG A 28 -15.36 5.83 -12.44
C ARG A 28 -14.37 6.97 -12.12
N VAL A 29 -13.66 6.88 -10.99
CA VAL A 29 -12.64 7.82 -10.52
C VAL A 29 -11.26 7.55 -11.13
N VAL A 30 -10.99 6.34 -11.63
CA VAL A 30 -9.67 5.98 -12.20
C VAL A 30 -9.45 6.54 -13.60
N CYS A 31 -10.53 6.64 -14.41
CA CYS A 31 -10.49 7.18 -15.77
C CYS A 31 -10.03 8.65 -15.88
N PRO A 32 -10.51 9.61 -15.06
CA PRO A 32 -10.05 11.00 -15.17
C PRO A 32 -8.59 11.19 -14.76
N TYR A 33 -8.10 10.43 -13.77
CA TYR A 33 -6.70 10.54 -13.31
C TYR A 33 -5.71 10.03 -14.37
N ALA A 34 -6.03 8.91 -15.05
CA ALA A 34 -5.25 8.38 -16.16
C ALA A 34 -5.23 9.33 -17.38
N LEU A 35 -6.35 10.02 -17.66
CA LEU A 35 -6.44 11.00 -18.75
C LEU A 35 -5.67 12.29 -18.46
N LEU A 36 -5.54 12.70 -17.20
CA LEU A 36 -4.83 13.92 -16.80
C LEU A 36 -3.31 13.73 -16.71
N THR A 37 -2.83 12.55 -16.32
CA THR A 37 -1.39 12.22 -16.33
C THR A 37 -0.84 12.08 -17.75
N LEU A 38 -1.63 11.58 -18.70
CA LEU A 38 -1.26 11.47 -20.12
C LEU A 38 -1.14 12.83 -20.84
N ARG A 39 -1.72 13.92 -20.29
CA ARG A 39 -1.71 15.26 -20.91
C ARG A 39 -0.54 16.15 -20.52
N GLY A 40 0.43 15.67 -19.72
CA GLY A 40 1.65 16.43 -19.38
C GLY A 40 1.42 17.69 -18.53
N ALA A 41 0.20 17.93 -18.06
CA ALA A 41 -0.16 19.09 -17.29
C ALA A 41 0.04 18.81 -15.79
N ARG A 42 1.17 19.31 -15.24
CA ARG A 42 1.56 19.08 -13.84
C ARG A 42 0.51 19.54 -12.81
N ARG A 43 -0.17 20.67 -13.08
CA ARG A 43 -1.17 21.27 -12.18
C ARG A 43 -2.46 20.43 -12.04
N PRO A 44 -3.16 20.04 -13.13
CA PRO A 44 -4.36 19.21 -12.99
C PRO A 44 -4.06 17.79 -12.50
N GLY A 45 -2.87 17.24 -12.77
CA GLY A 45 -2.43 15.97 -12.17
C GLY A 45 -2.34 16.05 -10.65
N LEU A 46 -1.75 17.13 -10.11
CA LEU A 46 -1.69 17.37 -8.66
C LEU A 46 -3.07 17.57 -8.03
N VAL A 47 -3.95 18.34 -8.69
CA VAL A 47 -5.32 18.55 -8.20
C VAL A 47 -6.13 17.25 -8.20
N ALA A 48 -6.04 16.45 -9.27
CA ALA A 48 -6.72 15.16 -9.34
C ALA A 48 -6.18 14.16 -8.31
N GLY A 49 -4.85 14.15 -8.08
CA GLY A 49 -4.23 13.35 -7.04
C GLY A 49 -4.70 13.77 -5.65
N GLY A 50 -4.71 15.08 -5.37
CA GLY A 50 -5.20 15.62 -4.10
C GLY A 50 -6.69 15.29 -3.86
N LEU A 51 -7.53 15.40 -4.88
CA LEU A 51 -8.95 15.01 -4.80
C LEU A 51 -9.11 13.50 -4.55
N ALA A 52 -8.31 12.66 -5.21
CA ALA A 52 -8.35 11.21 -5.00
C ALA A 52 -7.89 10.83 -3.58
N SER A 53 -6.82 11.46 -3.08
CA SER A 53 -6.37 11.27 -1.69
C SER A 53 -7.41 11.75 -0.68
N ALA A 54 -8.04 12.90 -0.92
CA ALA A 54 -9.12 13.41 -0.08
C ALA A 54 -10.32 12.46 -0.06
N ALA A 55 -10.75 11.95 -1.23
CA ALA A 55 -11.81 10.96 -1.33
C ALA A 55 -11.46 9.63 -0.64
N GLY A 56 -10.19 9.21 -0.70
CA GLY A 56 -9.71 8.04 0.02
C GLY A 56 -9.75 8.23 1.54
N LEU A 57 -9.28 9.39 2.03
CA LEU A 57 -9.32 9.72 3.46
C LEU A 57 -10.76 9.87 3.98
N THR A 58 -11.67 10.46 3.20
CA THR A 58 -13.09 10.53 3.59
C THR A 58 -13.73 9.14 3.61
N ALA A 59 -13.40 8.26 2.65
CA ALA A 59 -13.87 6.87 2.67
C ALA A 59 -13.36 6.12 3.91
N ILE A 60 -12.10 6.28 4.28
CA ILE A 60 -11.53 5.68 5.51
C ILE A 60 -12.21 6.26 6.75
N ALA A 61 -12.45 7.57 6.79
CA ALA A 61 -13.13 8.23 7.90
C ALA A 61 -14.56 7.72 8.08
N LEU A 62 -15.31 7.51 6.99
CA LEU A 62 -16.65 6.92 7.04
C LEU A 62 -16.62 5.45 7.48
N LEU A 63 -15.66 4.68 6.96
CA LEU A 63 -15.49 3.27 7.31
C LEU A 63 -15.17 3.08 8.79
N SER A 64 -14.33 3.96 9.35
CA SER A 64 -13.98 3.97 10.77
C SER A 64 -15.17 4.30 11.67
N GLN A 65 -16.15 5.10 11.21
CA GLN A 65 -17.39 5.33 11.97
C GLN A 65 -18.27 4.07 12.05
N VAL A 66 -18.33 3.29 10.97
CA VAL A 66 -19.12 2.04 10.90
C VAL A 66 -18.50 0.94 11.76
N PHE A 67 -17.17 0.87 11.79
CA PHE A 67 -16.42 -0.17 12.50
C PHE A 67 -15.75 0.32 13.79
N ALA A 68 -16.29 1.38 14.42
CA ALA A 68 -15.80 1.92 15.69
C ALA A 68 -16.04 0.91 16.83
N LEU A 69 -15.14 -0.06 16.93
CA LEU A 69 -15.19 -1.11 17.94
C LEU A 69 -14.71 -0.56 19.31
N PRO A 70 -15.12 -1.19 20.43
CA PRO A 70 -15.02 -0.61 21.78
C PRO A 70 -13.60 -0.35 22.28
N THR A 71 -12.61 -1.12 21.85
CA THR A 71 -11.28 -1.14 22.47
C THR A 71 -10.46 0.14 22.22
N TRP A 72 -10.71 0.88 21.12
CA TRP A 72 -9.96 2.09 20.73
C TRP A 72 -10.83 3.20 20.11
N GLY A 73 -12.14 2.94 19.99
CA GLY A 73 -13.09 3.85 19.36
C GLY A 73 -12.71 4.24 17.93
N TYR A 74 -13.17 5.42 17.55
CA TYR A 74 -12.98 5.98 16.21
C TYR A 74 -11.51 6.26 15.87
N LEU A 75 -10.74 6.81 16.82
CA LEU A 75 -9.37 7.25 16.53
C LEU A 75 -8.42 6.10 16.24
N GLY A 76 -8.49 4.99 16.99
CA GLY A 76 -7.62 3.84 16.74
C GLY A 76 -7.92 3.13 15.41
N THR A 77 -9.21 2.99 15.08
CA THR A 77 -9.63 2.39 13.81
C THR A 77 -9.25 3.27 12.62
N LEU A 78 -9.41 4.59 12.74
CA LEU A 78 -8.99 5.54 11.71
C LEU A 78 -7.47 5.48 11.48
N LEU A 79 -6.67 5.50 12.55
CA LEU A 79 -5.21 5.44 12.46
C LEU A 79 -4.73 4.14 11.82
N SER A 80 -5.23 2.98 12.28
CA SER A 80 -4.86 1.67 11.71
C SER A 80 -5.24 1.57 10.23
N LEU A 81 -6.45 1.98 9.84
CA LEU A 81 -6.87 1.96 8.44
C LEU A 81 -6.05 2.92 7.56
N THR A 82 -5.70 4.09 8.08
CA THR A 82 -4.89 5.08 7.35
C THR A 82 -3.46 4.60 7.16
N ILE A 83 -2.85 4.02 8.20
CA ILE A 83 -1.49 3.47 8.14
C ILE A 83 -1.45 2.24 7.24
N GLY A 84 -2.41 1.31 7.35
CA GLY A 84 -2.51 0.16 6.45
C GLY A 84 -2.68 0.57 4.99
N ALA A 85 -3.49 1.60 4.71
CA ALA A 85 -3.61 2.17 3.37
C ALA A 85 -2.28 2.78 2.86
N LEU A 86 -1.52 3.43 3.74
CA LEU A 86 -0.22 4.00 3.41
C LEU A 86 0.82 2.91 3.11
N VAL A 87 0.86 1.83 3.90
CA VAL A 87 1.73 0.68 3.67
C VAL A 87 1.41 0.01 2.32
N VAL A 88 0.14 -0.30 2.05
CA VAL A 88 -0.29 -0.91 0.78
C VAL A 88 0.01 0.02 -0.39
N GLY A 89 -0.23 1.31 -0.25
CA GLY A 89 0.08 2.31 -1.27
C GLY A 89 1.58 2.41 -1.56
N ALA A 90 2.41 2.48 -0.51
CA ALA A 90 3.86 2.58 -0.64
C ALA A 90 4.47 1.34 -1.30
N VAL A 91 4.07 0.14 -0.89
CA VAL A 91 4.58 -1.10 -1.50
C VAL A 91 4.10 -1.25 -2.95
N THR A 92 2.85 -0.85 -3.24
CA THR A 92 2.30 -0.86 -4.61
C THR A 92 3.07 0.06 -5.52
N MET A 93 3.30 1.30 -5.10
CA MET A 93 4.10 2.24 -5.86
C MET A 93 5.55 1.77 -6.04
N GLY A 94 6.16 1.20 -4.99
CA GLY A 94 7.51 0.64 -5.03
C GLY A 94 7.64 -0.53 -6.02
N MET A 95 6.65 -1.42 -6.08
CA MET A 95 6.65 -2.56 -7.01
C MET A 95 6.41 -2.14 -8.46
N ILE A 96 5.45 -1.23 -8.70
CA ILE A 96 5.22 -0.66 -10.04
C ILE A 96 6.50 0.00 -10.54
N LEU A 97 7.13 0.82 -9.69
CA LEU A 97 8.40 1.46 -10.01
C LEU A 97 9.48 0.41 -10.28
N GLY A 98 9.58 -0.63 -9.46
CA GLY A 98 10.51 -1.74 -9.65
C GLY A 98 10.35 -2.45 -10.99
N HIS A 99 9.12 -2.67 -11.45
CA HIS A 99 8.86 -3.23 -12.78
C HIS A 99 9.46 -2.37 -13.90
N TRP A 100 9.37 -1.04 -13.79
CA TRP A 100 9.98 -0.12 -14.76
C TRP A 100 11.51 -0.21 -14.77
N TYR A 101 12.16 -0.51 -13.64
CA TYR A 101 13.62 -0.75 -13.61
C TYR A 101 14.04 -2.05 -14.30
N LEU A 102 13.18 -3.08 -14.31
CA LEU A 102 13.44 -4.32 -15.04
C LEU A 102 13.42 -4.10 -16.56
N VAL A 103 12.50 -3.28 -17.04
CA VAL A 103 12.30 -3.04 -18.48
C VAL A 103 13.19 -1.92 -19.02
N THR A 104 13.55 -0.93 -18.18
CA THR A 104 14.38 0.23 -18.57
C THR A 104 15.52 0.47 -17.58
N PRO A 105 16.69 -0.18 -17.75
CA PRO A 105 17.78 -0.20 -16.75
C PRO A 105 18.54 1.13 -16.52
N ARG A 106 18.13 2.24 -17.14
CA ARG A 106 18.90 3.51 -17.15
C ARG A 106 18.36 4.58 -16.18
N LEU A 107 17.58 4.18 -15.18
CA LEU A 107 16.94 5.09 -14.23
C LEU A 107 17.83 5.37 -12.99
N PRO A 108 17.78 6.58 -12.41
CA PRO A 108 18.56 6.95 -11.23
C PRO A 108 18.09 6.19 -10.00
N GLU A 109 18.96 5.74 -9.10
CA GLU A 109 18.58 4.93 -7.92
C GLU A 109 17.68 5.63 -6.89
N GLN A 110 17.70 6.97 -6.86
CA GLN A 110 17.08 7.79 -5.81
C GLN A 110 15.57 7.51 -5.61
N PRO A 111 14.71 7.47 -6.65
CA PRO A 111 13.28 7.30 -6.46
C PRO A 111 12.89 5.94 -5.87
N LEU A 112 13.65 4.89 -6.18
CA LEU A 112 13.40 3.55 -5.60
C LEU A 112 13.80 3.51 -4.13
N ARG A 113 14.91 4.16 -3.79
CA ARG A 113 15.37 4.25 -2.40
C ARG A 113 14.40 5.06 -1.54
N GLU A 114 13.91 6.19 -2.05
CA GLU A 114 12.93 7.04 -1.38
C GLU A 114 11.62 6.29 -1.11
N ILE A 115 11.04 5.61 -2.10
CA ILE A 115 9.77 4.89 -1.89
C ILE A 115 9.93 3.69 -0.94
N THR A 116 11.08 3.00 -1.00
CA THR A 116 11.38 1.89 -0.07
C THR A 116 11.58 2.39 1.36
N PHE A 117 12.18 3.57 1.52
CA PHE A 117 12.27 4.23 2.83
C PHE A 117 10.89 4.63 3.37
N VAL A 118 10.01 5.18 2.53
CA VAL A 118 8.61 5.47 2.91
C VAL A 118 7.89 4.20 3.34
N LEU A 119 8.08 3.08 2.63
CA LEU A 119 7.53 1.78 3.00
C LEU A 119 8.04 1.31 4.38
N LEU A 120 9.34 1.45 4.64
CA LEU A 120 9.93 1.11 5.94
C LEU A 120 9.36 1.94 7.08
N LEU A 121 9.22 3.25 6.89
CA LEU A 121 8.58 4.12 7.87
C LEU A 121 7.14 3.73 8.11
N ALA A 122 6.37 3.45 7.05
CA ALA A 122 4.99 3.04 7.13
C ALA A 122 4.82 1.73 7.92
N LEU A 123 5.64 0.71 7.62
CA LEU A 123 5.66 -0.55 8.37
C LEU A 123 6.10 -0.35 9.82
N GLY A 124 7.04 0.57 10.08
CA GLY A 124 7.47 0.95 11.42
C GLY A 124 6.34 1.59 12.24
N PHE A 125 5.57 2.51 11.64
CA PHE A 125 4.38 3.08 12.28
C PHE A 125 3.31 2.01 12.56
N GLN A 126 3.14 1.07 11.63
CA GLN A 126 2.20 -0.03 11.83
C GLN A 126 2.63 -0.96 12.96
N ALA A 127 3.92 -1.27 13.08
CA ALA A 127 4.48 -2.01 14.20
C ALA A 127 4.31 -1.26 15.52
N LEU A 128 4.47 0.07 15.51
CA LEU A 128 4.29 0.92 16.69
C LEU A 128 2.83 0.92 17.18
N LEU A 129 1.85 0.95 16.28
CA LEU A 129 0.43 0.83 16.63
C LEU A 129 0.09 -0.52 17.29
N LEU A 130 0.89 -1.55 17.04
CA LEU A 130 0.71 -2.88 17.60
C LEU A 130 1.09 -2.94 19.09
N ILE A 131 1.96 -2.04 19.56
CA ILE A 131 2.42 -1.98 20.96
C ILE A 131 1.27 -1.62 21.92
N PRO A 132 0.54 -0.50 21.75
CA PRO A 132 -0.59 -0.22 22.61
C PRO A 132 -1.70 -1.29 22.48
N SER A 133 -1.83 -1.96 21.32
CA SER A 133 -2.80 -3.05 21.10
C SER A 133 -2.53 -4.28 21.98
N LEU A 134 -1.29 -4.41 22.43
CA LEU A 134 -0.85 -5.45 23.37
C LEU A 134 -0.85 -4.98 24.84
N ALA A 135 -0.67 -3.68 25.08
CA ALA A 135 -0.46 -3.11 26.42
C ALA A 135 -1.73 -2.57 27.10
N LEU A 136 -2.75 -2.12 26.36
CA LEU A 136 -3.94 -1.50 26.94
C LEU A 136 -5.02 -2.53 27.33
N PRO A 137 -5.73 -2.33 28.46
CA PRO A 137 -6.89 -3.12 28.85
C PRO A 137 -7.98 -3.06 27.78
N ARG A 138 -8.65 -4.19 27.55
CA ARG A 138 -9.67 -4.32 26.50
C ARG A 138 -11.05 -4.39 27.13
N ASP A 139 -11.98 -3.61 26.60
CA ASP A 139 -13.39 -3.84 26.83
C ASP A 139 -13.81 -5.10 26.05
N THR A 140 -14.23 -6.13 26.79
CA THR A 140 -14.67 -7.41 26.24
C THR A 140 -15.94 -7.23 25.44
N ILE A 141 -15.95 -7.74 24.20
CA ILE A 141 -17.14 -7.77 23.37
C ILE A 141 -17.84 -9.11 23.61
N ALA A 142 -19.16 -9.11 23.73
CA ALA A 142 -19.97 -10.30 24.02
C ALA A 142 -19.91 -11.44 22.96
N ASN A 143 -19.05 -11.34 21.94
CA ASN A 143 -18.82 -12.36 20.91
C ASN A 143 -17.35 -12.45 20.47
N SER A 144 -16.39 -11.88 21.21
CA SER A 144 -14.98 -12.09 20.90
C SER A 144 -14.63 -13.55 21.18
N LEU A 145 -13.88 -14.18 20.29
CA LEU A 145 -13.19 -15.42 20.63
C LEU A 145 -12.27 -15.08 21.81
N ASP A 146 -12.67 -15.45 23.03
CA ASP A 146 -11.99 -15.23 24.32
C ASP A 146 -10.64 -15.97 24.42
N THR A 147 -9.98 -16.19 23.29
CA THR A 147 -8.60 -16.65 23.23
C THR A 147 -7.71 -15.42 23.45
N PRO A 148 -6.83 -15.43 24.48
CA PRO A 148 -5.84 -14.38 24.64
C PRO A 148 -5.09 -14.14 23.33
N ILE A 149 -4.94 -12.89 22.90
CA ILE A 149 -4.33 -12.56 21.59
C ILE A 149 -2.93 -13.18 21.44
N GLY A 150 -2.17 -13.32 22.53
CA GLY A 150 -0.87 -14.00 22.52
C GLY A 150 -0.94 -15.51 22.26
N LEU A 151 -2.09 -16.14 22.48
CA LEU A 151 -2.36 -17.56 22.16
C LEU A 151 -3.04 -17.75 20.81
N ASN A 152 -3.47 -16.66 20.15
CA ASN A 152 -4.15 -16.74 18.87
C ASN A 152 -3.12 -16.95 17.74
N PRO A 153 -3.15 -18.09 17.02
CA PRO A 153 -2.19 -18.34 15.94
C PRO A 153 -2.23 -17.30 14.83
N PHE A 154 -3.41 -16.71 14.56
CA PHE A 154 -3.58 -15.69 13.53
C PHE A 154 -2.84 -14.39 13.86
N PHE A 155 -2.72 -14.05 15.16
CA PHE A 155 -1.95 -12.88 15.59
C PHE A 155 -0.46 -13.06 15.28
N TRP A 156 0.12 -14.22 15.58
CA TRP A 156 1.52 -14.49 15.26
C TRP A 156 1.78 -14.59 13.76
N MET A 157 0.83 -15.11 12.97
CA MET A 157 0.93 -15.06 11.51
C MET A 157 0.91 -13.62 10.98
N ARG A 158 0.10 -12.73 11.58
CA ARG A 158 0.11 -11.30 11.27
C ARG A 158 1.43 -10.64 11.64
N VAL A 159 1.91 -10.83 12.87
CA VAL A 159 3.15 -10.21 13.37
C VAL A 159 4.37 -10.74 12.61
N GLY A 160 4.49 -12.06 12.45
CA GLY A 160 5.63 -12.70 11.78
C GLY A 160 5.56 -12.53 10.26
N GLY A 161 4.52 -13.08 9.63
CA GLY A 161 4.40 -13.15 8.18
C GLY A 161 3.94 -11.84 7.53
N GLY A 162 3.11 -11.06 8.21
CA GLY A 162 2.50 -9.85 7.67
C GLY A 162 3.19 -8.53 8.06
N LEU A 163 4.16 -8.55 8.97
CA LEU A 163 4.80 -7.33 9.50
C LEU A 163 6.32 -7.48 9.61
N ALA A 164 6.82 -8.41 10.42
CA ALA A 164 8.25 -8.61 10.65
C ALA A 164 8.98 -9.05 9.37
N PHE A 165 8.43 -10.02 8.65
CA PHE A 165 9.05 -10.52 7.42
C PHE A 165 9.04 -9.46 6.29
N PRO A 166 7.93 -8.76 5.98
CA PRO A 166 7.95 -7.61 5.08
C PRO A 166 8.91 -6.49 5.49
N PHE A 167 9.03 -6.20 6.78
CA PHE A 167 9.94 -5.18 7.30
C PHE A 167 11.40 -5.55 7.02
N ALA A 168 11.78 -6.80 7.28
CA ALA A 168 13.12 -7.30 6.97
C ALA A 168 13.41 -7.26 5.47
N LEU A 169 12.49 -7.70 4.62
CA LEU A 169 12.66 -7.67 3.16
C LEU A 169 12.75 -6.23 2.64
N SER A 170 11.94 -5.32 3.17
CA SER A 170 11.98 -3.89 2.81
C SER A 170 13.28 -3.24 3.23
N TYR A 171 13.84 -3.65 4.37
CA TYR A 171 15.15 -3.18 4.83
C TYR A 171 16.28 -3.66 3.91
N MET A 172 16.27 -4.94 3.56
CA MET A 172 17.22 -5.49 2.59
C MET A 172 17.07 -4.83 1.21
N ALA A 173 15.84 -4.51 0.79
CA ALA A 173 15.60 -3.79 -0.46
C ALA A 173 16.14 -2.36 -0.41
N PHE A 174 16.03 -1.67 0.73
CA PHE A 174 16.59 -0.33 0.93
C PHE A 174 18.12 -0.35 0.83
N ASP A 175 18.77 -1.28 1.53
CA ASP A 175 20.23 -1.45 1.45
C ASP A 175 20.69 -1.81 0.03
N SER A 176 20.01 -2.77 -0.61
CA SER A 176 20.29 -3.18 -2.00
C SER A 176 20.13 -2.03 -3.00
N SER A 177 19.17 -1.13 -2.78
CA SER A 177 18.99 0.05 -3.62
C SER A 177 20.15 1.05 -3.52
N GLY A 178 20.84 1.10 -2.37
CA GLY A 178 22.01 1.96 -2.16
C GLY A 178 23.27 1.48 -2.88
N VAL A 179 23.43 0.16 -3.06
CA VAL A 179 24.56 -0.45 -3.79
C VAL A 179 24.30 -0.63 -5.28
N ARG A 180 23.23 -0.03 -5.82
CA ARG A 180 22.80 -0.11 -7.23
C ARG A 180 22.45 -1.52 -7.71
N ALA A 181 22.16 -2.44 -6.79
CA ALA A 181 21.71 -3.80 -7.08
C ALA A 181 20.20 -3.86 -7.38
N MET A 182 19.75 -3.09 -8.38
CA MET A 182 18.33 -2.82 -8.61
C MET A 182 17.50 -4.06 -8.93
N GLN A 183 18.03 -5.02 -9.69
CA GLN A 183 17.32 -6.25 -10.05
C GLN A 183 16.94 -7.08 -8.81
N SER A 184 17.86 -7.19 -7.84
CA SER A 184 17.61 -7.90 -6.59
C SER A 184 16.66 -7.12 -5.67
N ALA A 185 16.88 -5.81 -5.53
CA ALA A 185 16.02 -4.93 -4.74
C ALA A 185 14.55 -5.02 -5.19
N THR A 186 14.31 -5.04 -6.51
CA THR A 186 12.95 -5.19 -7.04
C THR A 186 12.35 -6.55 -6.73
N GLY A 187 13.12 -7.64 -6.81
CA GLY A 187 12.65 -8.97 -6.43
C GLY A 187 12.19 -9.06 -4.97
N LEU A 188 12.93 -8.41 -4.05
CA LEU A 188 12.56 -8.32 -2.65
C LEU A 188 11.24 -7.54 -2.45
N LEU A 189 11.04 -6.44 -3.18
CA LEU A 189 9.78 -5.66 -3.13
C LEU A 189 8.56 -6.44 -3.65
N TYR A 190 8.75 -7.31 -4.66
CA TYR A 190 7.66 -8.20 -5.13
C TYR A 190 7.19 -9.16 -4.04
N ILE A 191 8.13 -9.76 -3.31
CA ILE A 191 7.81 -10.68 -2.21
C ILE A 191 7.20 -9.88 -1.04
N ALA A 192 7.78 -8.72 -0.71
CA ALA A 192 7.26 -7.83 0.33
C ALA A 192 5.81 -7.41 0.05
N MET A 193 5.46 -7.07 -1.21
CA MET A 193 4.07 -6.79 -1.61
C MET A 193 3.14 -7.94 -1.25
N ALA A 194 3.45 -9.16 -1.68
CA ALA A 194 2.57 -10.30 -1.49
C ALA A 194 2.29 -10.54 0.00
N LEU A 195 3.32 -10.41 0.83
CA LEU A 195 3.22 -10.57 2.28
C LEU A 195 2.48 -9.41 2.95
N VAL A 196 2.70 -8.17 2.52
CA VAL A 196 1.94 -7.00 3.02
C VAL A 196 0.46 -7.16 2.72
N LEU A 197 0.10 -7.51 1.49
CA LEU A 197 -1.30 -7.72 1.11
C LEU A 197 -1.94 -8.86 1.93
N SER A 198 -1.21 -9.96 2.10
CA SER A 198 -1.67 -11.10 2.90
C SER A 198 -1.81 -10.72 4.38
N GLY A 199 -0.86 -9.95 4.91
CA GLY A 199 -0.84 -9.44 6.27
C GLY A 199 -1.97 -8.47 6.56
N GLU A 200 -2.30 -7.56 5.63
CA GLU A 200 -3.40 -6.61 5.77
C GLU A 200 -4.77 -7.29 5.75
N VAL A 201 -4.94 -8.35 4.95
CA VAL A 201 -6.16 -9.17 4.99
C VAL A 201 -6.29 -9.84 6.36
N LEU A 202 -5.21 -10.40 6.89
CA LEU A 202 -5.20 -10.98 8.23
C LEU A 202 -5.48 -9.92 9.32
N ALA A 203 -4.92 -8.72 9.20
CA ALA A 203 -5.12 -7.61 10.12
C ALA A 203 -6.59 -7.21 10.22
N LYS A 204 -7.27 -7.09 9.07
CA LYS A 204 -8.72 -6.79 9.01
C LYS A 204 -9.56 -7.96 9.53
N GLY A 205 -9.15 -9.20 9.24
CA GLY A 205 -9.78 -10.39 9.82
C GLY A 205 -9.69 -10.42 11.35
N LEU A 206 -8.52 -10.08 11.90
CA LEU A 206 -8.29 -9.95 13.34
C LEU A 206 -9.09 -8.79 13.93
N LEU A 207 -9.14 -7.64 13.27
CA LEU A 207 -9.97 -6.51 13.70
C LEU A 207 -11.44 -6.91 13.83
N PHE A 208 -11.98 -7.70 12.91
CA PHE A 208 -13.37 -8.18 13.04
C PHE A 208 -13.56 -9.27 14.10
N ALA A 209 -12.56 -10.11 14.33
CA ALA A 209 -12.66 -11.25 15.26
C ALA A 209 -12.36 -10.88 16.72
N THR A 210 -11.41 -9.97 16.96
CA THR A 210 -10.90 -9.60 18.30
C THR A 210 -11.11 -8.14 18.62
N ALA A 211 -11.60 -7.35 17.67
CA ALA A 211 -11.79 -5.90 17.79
C ALA A 211 -10.52 -5.11 18.10
N VAL A 212 -9.34 -5.69 17.88
CA VAL A 212 -8.09 -4.99 18.10
C VAL A 212 -7.54 -4.48 16.76
N PRO A 213 -7.32 -3.16 16.62
CA PRO A 213 -6.62 -2.62 15.46
C PRO A 213 -5.15 -3.09 15.47
N THR A 214 -4.68 -3.65 14.36
CA THR A 214 -3.31 -4.17 14.14
C THR A 214 -2.83 -3.89 12.72
#